data_AF-A0A9W6YEN8-F1
#
_entry.id   AF-A0A9W6YEN8-F1
#
_cell.length_a   1.000
_cell.length_b   1.000
_cell.length_c   1.000
_cell.angle_alpha   90.00
_cell.angle_beta   90.00
_cell.angle_gamma   90.00
#
_symmetry.space_group_name_H-M   'P 1'
#
loop_
_entity.id
_entity.type
_entity.pdbx_description
1 polymer ?
#
loop_
_entity_poly.entity_id
_entity_poly.type
_entity_poly.pdbx_seq_one_letter_code
_entity_poly.pdbx_strand_id
1 'polypeptide(L)'
;MAAKIEAVNDAIDLFNLIRTEENKEQLNQAKADLRAHRANIKERNEANKFAADLPDGSITEDSAEITSGHREFWGKLFQSTSPDLKHHRTATYRPIELAKLFKDTVKHLTPQQRRQMDAPLMANELYWAIMKSENGKAPGPDGLPIEYYKLAPS
;
A
#
# COMPACT_ATOMS: atom_id res chain seq x y z
N MET A 1 10.38 0.89 -3.57
CA MET A 1 9.38 -0.13 -3.96
C MET A 1 8.48 0.19 -5.17
N ALA A 2 7.76 1.33 -5.23
CA ALA A 2 6.68 1.58 -6.21
C ALA A 2 7.11 1.52 -7.69
N ALA A 3 8.21 2.21 -8.06
CA ALA A 3 8.73 2.20 -9.43
C ALA A 3 9.12 0.81 -9.94
N LYS A 4 9.59 -0.08 -9.06
CA LYS A 4 9.93 -1.47 -9.42
C LYS A 4 8.68 -2.35 -9.60
N ILE A 5 7.58 -2.03 -8.94
CA ILE A 5 6.29 -2.70 -9.15
C ILE A 5 5.68 -2.25 -10.47
N GLU A 6 5.72 -0.94 -10.74
CA GLU A 6 5.27 -0.34 -12.01
C GLU A 6 6.04 -0.95 -13.20
N ALA A 7 7.36 -1.03 -13.13
CA ALA A 7 8.17 -1.68 -14.17
C ALA A 7 7.80 -3.15 -14.43
N VAL A 8 7.39 -3.90 -13.39
CA VAL A 8 6.90 -5.27 -13.57
C VAL A 8 5.53 -5.29 -14.24
N ASN A 9 4.63 -4.40 -13.84
CA ASN A 9 3.30 -4.29 -14.44
C ASN A 9 3.40 -3.92 -15.92
N ASP A 10 4.22 -2.92 -16.26
CA ASP A 10 4.46 -2.49 -17.64
C ASP A 10 5.03 -3.63 -18.49
N ALA A 11 5.99 -4.39 -17.94
CA ALA A 11 6.55 -5.55 -18.63
C ALA A 11 5.55 -6.71 -18.79
N ILE A 12 4.64 -6.91 -17.83
CA ILE A 12 3.54 -7.87 -17.94
C ILE A 12 2.60 -7.46 -19.06
N ASP A 13 2.18 -6.20 -19.10
CA ASP A 13 1.25 -5.67 -20.09
C ASP A 13 1.85 -5.77 -21.49
N LEU A 14 3.13 -5.42 -21.64
CA LEU A 14 3.86 -5.52 -22.91
C LEU A 14 3.96 -6.97 -23.40
N PHE A 15 4.30 -7.92 -22.52
CA PHE A 15 4.36 -9.34 -22.88
C PHE A 15 2.97 -9.91 -23.23
N ASN A 16 1.92 -9.47 -22.54
CA ASN A 16 0.55 -9.89 -22.83
C ASN A 16 0.07 -9.38 -24.19
N LEU A 17 0.45 -8.16 -24.56
CA LEU A 17 0.12 -7.55 -25.85
C LEU A 17 0.95 -8.16 -26.99
N ILE A 18 2.25 -8.36 -26.79
CA ILE A 18 3.19 -8.84 -27.80
C ILE A 18 4.08 -9.92 -27.18
N ARG A 19 3.78 -11.18 -27.50
CA ARG A 19 4.49 -12.35 -26.96
C ARG A 19 5.76 -12.67 -27.73
N THR A 20 6.80 -11.89 -27.52
CA THR A 20 8.17 -12.19 -28.01
C THR A 20 9.04 -12.75 -26.89
N GLU A 21 10.12 -13.45 -27.26
CA GLU A 21 11.13 -13.89 -26.28
C GLU A 21 11.85 -12.70 -25.63
N GLU A 22 12.05 -11.60 -26.36
CA GLU A 22 12.62 -10.36 -25.81
C GLU A 22 11.74 -9.77 -24.69
N ASN A 23 10.43 -9.65 -24.92
CA ASN A 23 9.51 -9.12 -23.91
C ASN A 23 9.40 -10.05 -22.68
N LYS A 24 9.51 -11.36 -22.90
CA LYS A 24 9.56 -12.37 -21.83
C LYS A 24 10.84 -12.24 -20.99
N GLU A 25 11.97 -11.96 -21.62
CA GLU A 25 13.25 -11.76 -20.95
C GLU A 25 13.24 -10.45 -20.14
N GLN A 26 12.72 -9.36 -20.70
CA GLN A 26 12.49 -8.10 -19.97
C GLN A 26 11.58 -8.30 -18.74
N LEU A 27 10.49 -9.05 -18.88
CA LEU A 27 9.61 -9.40 -17.77
C LEU A 27 10.34 -10.21 -16.68
N ASN A 28 11.17 -11.16 -17.07
CA ASN A 28 11.95 -11.97 -16.13
C ASN A 28 13.00 -11.12 -15.41
N GLN A 29 13.66 -10.19 -16.10
CA GLN A 29 14.60 -9.26 -15.50
C GLN A 29 13.92 -8.34 -14.49
N ALA A 30 12.78 -7.72 -14.86
CA ALA A 30 12.02 -6.86 -13.94
C ALA A 30 11.57 -7.62 -12.67
N LYS A 31 11.17 -8.89 -12.82
CA LYS A 31 10.85 -9.77 -11.68
C LYS A 31 12.07 -10.10 -10.82
N ALA A 32 13.23 -10.34 -11.43
CA ALA A 32 14.48 -10.59 -10.71
C ALA A 32 14.92 -9.35 -9.91
N ASP A 33 14.83 -8.16 -10.51
CA ASP A 33 15.16 -6.89 -9.86
C ASP A 33 14.23 -6.58 -8.69
N LEU A 34 12.93 -6.89 -8.82
CA LEU A 34 11.97 -6.76 -7.73
C LEU A 34 12.27 -7.76 -6.60
N ARG A 35 12.66 -9.00 -6.91
CA ARG A 35 13.07 -10.00 -5.92
C ARG A 35 14.33 -9.59 -5.17
N ALA A 36 15.35 -9.13 -5.89
CA ALA A 36 16.60 -8.64 -5.29
C ALA A 36 16.35 -7.45 -4.36
N HIS A 37 15.51 -6.51 -4.78
CA HIS A 37 15.12 -5.37 -3.95
C HIS A 37 14.36 -5.79 -2.67
N ARG A 38 13.44 -6.76 -2.78
CA ARG A 38 12.74 -7.32 -1.61
C ARG A 38 13.68 -8.06 -0.65
N ALA A 39 14.63 -8.81 -1.17
CA ALA A 39 15.63 -9.50 -0.36
C ALA A 39 16.52 -8.50 0.40
N ASN A 40 16.95 -7.43 -0.27
CA ASN A 40 17.68 -6.33 0.36
C ASN A 40 16.85 -5.63 1.45
N ILE A 41 15.56 -5.33 1.20
CA ILE A 41 14.67 -4.80 2.25
C ILE A 41 14.60 -5.75 3.46
N LYS A 42 14.49 -7.05 3.21
CA LYS A 42 14.42 -8.05 4.29
C LYS A 42 15.69 -8.06 5.14
N GLU A 43 16.85 -8.11 4.50
CA GLU A 43 18.16 -8.08 5.16
C GLU A 43 18.37 -6.78 5.95
N ARG A 44 17.95 -5.65 5.38
CA ARG A 44 18.00 -4.36 6.07
C ARG A 44 17.06 -4.30 7.26
N ASN A 45 15.84 -4.81 7.16
CA ASN A 45 14.92 -4.83 8.30
C ASN A 45 15.40 -5.77 9.42
N GLU A 46 16.18 -6.80 9.08
CA GLU A 46 16.85 -7.68 10.04
C GLU A 46 18.04 -6.98 10.74
N ALA A 47 18.75 -6.07 10.05
CA ALA A 47 19.90 -5.32 10.58
C ALA A 47 19.53 -3.98 11.25
N ASN A 48 18.70 -3.17 10.60
CA ASN A 48 18.24 -1.84 10.96
C ASN A 48 16.70 -1.86 11.01
N LYS A 49 16.13 -1.94 12.21
CA LYS A 49 14.68 -2.12 12.43
C LYS A 49 13.77 -1.00 11.90
N PHE A 50 14.29 0.09 11.33
CA PHE A 50 13.54 1.34 11.12
C PHE A 50 13.73 2.03 9.75
N ALA A 51 14.35 1.38 8.76
CA ALA A 51 14.48 1.96 7.42
C ALA A 51 13.18 1.80 6.61
N ALA A 52 12.68 2.86 5.98
CA ALA A 52 11.55 2.80 5.05
C ALA A 52 11.88 3.38 3.68
N ASP A 53 11.20 2.85 2.66
CA ASP A 53 11.25 3.39 1.31
C ASP A 53 10.27 4.57 1.19
N LEU A 54 10.78 5.74 0.78
CA LEU A 54 9.96 6.90 0.44
C LEU A 54 9.29 6.73 -0.94
N PRO A 55 8.25 7.54 -1.26
CA PRO A 55 7.54 7.46 -2.53
C PRO A 55 8.40 7.67 -3.77
N ASP A 56 9.49 8.45 -3.64
CA ASP A 56 10.48 8.70 -4.70
C ASP A 56 11.49 7.54 -4.88
N GLY A 57 11.39 6.50 -4.04
CA GLY A 57 12.28 5.33 -4.04
C GLY A 57 13.59 5.54 -3.28
N SER A 58 13.80 6.70 -2.65
CA SER A 58 14.86 6.89 -1.68
C SER A 58 14.56 6.13 -0.38
N ILE A 59 15.58 5.94 0.44
CA ILE A 59 15.49 5.20 1.70
C ILE A 59 15.82 6.18 2.81
N THR A 60 15.00 6.19 3.85
CA THR A 60 15.26 6.98 5.05
C THR A 60 15.09 6.13 6.32
N GLU A 61 15.82 6.51 7.36
CA GLU A 61 15.69 5.98 8.73
C GLU A 61 15.08 7.03 9.67
N ASP A 62 14.81 8.25 9.18
CA ASP A 62 14.21 9.33 9.98
C ASP A 62 12.68 9.13 10.08
N SER A 63 12.21 8.83 11.28
CA SER A 63 10.79 8.65 11.61
C SER A 63 9.90 9.81 11.15
N ALA A 64 10.39 11.05 11.19
CA ALA A 64 9.61 12.21 10.73
C ALA A 64 9.40 12.18 9.21
N GLU A 65 10.45 11.84 8.45
CA GLU A 65 10.39 11.70 6.99
C GLU A 65 9.50 10.53 6.58
N ILE A 66 9.58 9.39 7.28
CA ILE A 66 8.72 8.23 7.00
C ILE A 66 7.25 8.58 7.22
N THR A 67 6.95 9.28 8.32
CA THR A 67 5.58 9.73 8.63
C THR A 67 5.05 10.70 7.57
N SER A 68 5.87 11.66 7.12
CA SER A 68 5.50 12.59 6.06
C SER A 68 5.26 11.87 4.73
N GLY A 69 6.19 11.01 4.32
CA GLY A 69 6.07 10.24 3.07
C GLY A 69 4.83 9.33 3.05
N HIS A 70 4.54 8.67 4.17
CA HIS A 70 3.33 7.84 4.31
C HIS A 70 2.05 8.69 4.23
N ARG A 71 2.01 9.84 4.92
CA ARG A 71 0.88 10.79 4.88
C ARG A 71 0.64 11.31 3.47
N GLU A 72 1.69 11.72 2.76
CA GLU A 72 1.61 12.25 1.40
C GLU A 72 1.15 11.18 0.41
N PHE A 73 1.69 9.97 0.51
CA PHE A 73 1.34 8.85 -0.37
C PHE A 73 -0.15 8.50 -0.26
N TRP A 74 -0.64 8.21 0.95
CA TRP A 74 -2.04 7.83 1.14
C TRP A 74 -2.98 9.03 0.98
N GLY A 75 -2.53 10.23 1.34
CA GLY A 75 -3.24 11.46 1.05
C GLY A 75 -3.51 11.62 -0.44
N LYS A 76 -2.50 11.36 -1.28
CA LYS A 76 -2.62 11.42 -2.74
C LYS A 76 -3.54 10.32 -3.26
N LEU A 77 -3.36 9.09 -2.78
CA LEU A 77 -4.14 7.93 -3.25
C LEU A 77 -5.64 8.09 -2.93
N PHE A 78 -5.96 8.47 -1.70
CA PHE A 78 -7.35 8.65 -1.25
C PHE A 78 -7.91 10.04 -1.51
N GLN A 79 -7.14 10.94 -2.12
CA GLN A 79 -7.55 12.33 -2.38
C GLN A 79 -8.02 13.03 -1.09
N SER A 80 -7.19 12.94 -0.05
CA SER A 80 -7.47 13.52 1.26
C SER A 80 -7.85 15.00 1.15
N THR A 81 -8.83 15.42 1.97
CA THR A 81 -9.28 16.81 2.08
C THR A 81 -8.43 17.64 3.04
N SER A 82 -7.33 17.10 3.56
CA SER A 82 -6.44 17.83 4.46
C SER A 82 -5.88 19.10 3.78
N PRO A 83 -5.98 20.29 4.40
CA PRO A 83 -5.61 21.55 3.75
C PRO A 83 -4.14 21.67 3.35
N ASP A 84 -3.26 21.00 4.10
CA ASP A 84 -1.82 20.97 3.88
C ASP A 84 -1.42 20.10 2.67
N LEU A 85 -2.29 19.20 2.23
CA LEU A 85 -2.02 18.25 1.17
C LEU A 85 -2.57 18.76 -0.17
N LYS A 86 -1.66 19.10 -1.09
CA LYS A 86 -2.02 19.47 -2.47
C LYS A 86 -1.96 18.26 -3.37
N HIS A 87 -3.11 17.75 -3.78
CA HIS A 87 -3.19 16.64 -4.71
C HIS A 87 -4.02 17.01 -5.93
N HIS A 88 -3.43 16.85 -7.12
CA HIS A 88 -4.13 16.98 -8.37
C HIS A 88 -4.87 15.67 -8.63
N ARG A 89 -6.19 15.74 -8.80
CA ARG A 89 -6.99 14.58 -9.16
C ARG A 89 -6.62 14.13 -10.58
N THR A 90 -5.77 13.11 -10.69
CA THR A 90 -5.34 12.55 -11.98
C THR A 90 -6.24 11.41 -12.45
N ALA A 91 -7.04 10.81 -11.55
CA ALA A 91 -7.92 9.70 -11.89
C ALA A 91 -9.20 10.20 -12.56
N THR A 92 -9.37 9.86 -13.84
CA THR A 92 -10.62 10.06 -14.58
C THR A 92 -11.63 8.99 -14.18
N TYR A 93 -12.82 9.37 -13.72
CA TYR A 93 -13.89 8.41 -13.43
C TYR A 93 -14.38 7.78 -14.74
N ARG A 94 -14.15 6.47 -14.91
CA ARG A 94 -14.55 5.68 -16.08
C ARG A 94 -15.70 4.72 -15.73
N PRO A 95 -16.95 5.19 -15.70
CA PRO A 95 -18.09 4.40 -15.18
C PRO A 95 -18.33 3.10 -15.94
N ILE A 96 -18.10 3.08 -17.26
CA ILE A 96 -18.32 1.89 -18.10
C ILE A 96 -17.29 0.79 -17.78
N GLU A 97 -16.01 1.17 -17.64
CA GLU A 97 -14.95 0.22 -17.28
C GLU A 97 -15.16 -0.32 -15.87
N LEU A 98 -15.55 0.56 -14.94
CA LEU A 98 -15.87 0.18 -13.57
C LEU A 98 -17.06 -0.78 -13.51
N ALA A 99 -18.13 -0.52 -14.27
CA ALA A 99 -19.28 -1.40 -14.35
C ALA A 99 -18.94 -2.77 -14.98
N LYS A 100 -18.03 -2.80 -15.97
CA LYS A 100 -17.51 -4.06 -16.53
C LYS A 100 -16.71 -4.86 -15.49
N LEU A 101 -15.85 -4.17 -14.72
CA LEU A 101 -15.06 -4.80 -13.65
C LEU A 101 -15.96 -5.43 -12.58
N PHE A 102 -17.05 -4.76 -12.21
CA PHE A 102 -17.99 -5.23 -11.20
C PHE A 102 -19.15 -6.08 -11.74
N LYS A 103 -19.16 -6.41 -13.04
CA LYS A 103 -20.27 -7.14 -13.68
C LYS A 103 -20.61 -8.46 -12.97
N ASP A 104 -19.59 -9.15 -12.48
CA ASP A 104 -19.73 -10.44 -11.80
C ASP A 104 -19.75 -10.31 -10.26
N THR A 105 -19.71 -9.07 -9.73
CA THR A 105 -19.77 -8.80 -8.30
C THR A 105 -21.23 -8.76 -7.84
N VAL A 106 -21.77 -9.93 -7.54
CA VAL A 106 -23.17 -10.11 -7.10
C VAL A 106 -23.38 -9.88 -5.60
N LYS A 107 -22.31 -9.83 -4.80
CA LYS A 107 -22.41 -9.60 -3.36
C LYS A 107 -22.50 -8.12 -3.07
N HIS A 108 -23.61 -7.69 -2.51
CA HIS A 108 -23.80 -6.33 -2.02
C HIS A 108 -23.97 -6.32 -0.50
N LEU A 109 -23.45 -5.27 0.13
CA LEU A 109 -23.73 -5.01 1.53
C LEU A 109 -25.22 -4.71 1.73
N THR A 110 -25.81 -5.31 2.76
CA THR A 110 -27.16 -4.96 3.19
C THR A 110 -27.20 -3.48 3.59
N PRO A 111 -28.37 -2.82 3.57
CA PRO A 111 -28.49 -1.44 4.03
C PRO A 111 -27.98 -1.24 5.46
N GLN A 112 -28.10 -2.25 6.32
CA GLN A 112 -27.55 -2.22 7.67
C GLN A 112 -26.02 -2.27 7.68
N GLN A 113 -25.41 -3.16 6.90
CA GLN A 113 -23.95 -3.25 6.79
C GLN A 113 -23.35 -1.97 6.21
N ARG A 114 -24.02 -1.33 5.23
CA ARG A 114 -23.59 -0.02 4.72
C ARG A 114 -23.60 1.04 5.81
N ARG A 115 -24.68 1.16 6.58
CA ARG A 115 -24.76 2.10 7.70
C ARG A 115 -23.70 1.83 8.78
N GLN A 116 -23.35 0.57 9.02
CA GLN A 116 -22.25 0.24 9.92
C GLN A 116 -20.89 0.68 9.37
N MET A 117 -20.69 0.59 8.05
CA MET A 117 -19.45 1.01 7.40
C MET A 117 -19.32 2.53 7.29
N ASP A 118 -20.45 3.25 7.25
CA ASP A 118 -20.49 4.71 7.28
C ASP A 118 -20.48 5.28 8.71
N ALA A 119 -20.49 4.43 9.74
CA ALA A 119 -20.48 4.87 11.13
C ALA A 119 -19.09 5.41 11.53
N PRO A 120 -19.00 6.40 12.44
CA PRO A 120 -17.74 6.85 12.99
C PRO A 120 -17.00 5.70 13.69
N LEU A 121 -15.67 5.63 13.48
CA LEU A 121 -14.81 4.68 14.20
C LEU A 121 -14.85 4.95 15.71
N MET A 122 -15.12 3.91 16.49
CA MET A 122 -15.19 3.98 17.93
C MET A 122 -13.89 3.51 18.59
N ALA A 123 -13.59 4.04 19.78
CA ALA A 123 -12.37 3.71 20.53
C ALA A 123 -12.25 2.20 20.84
N ASN A 124 -13.37 1.53 21.13
CA ASN A 124 -13.38 0.08 21.37
C ASN A 124 -13.04 -0.71 20.09
N GLU A 125 -13.43 -0.23 18.91
CA GLU A 125 -13.09 -0.87 17.64
C GLU A 125 -11.58 -0.80 17.37
N LEU A 126 -10.94 0.34 17.66
CA LEU A 126 -9.48 0.48 17.60
C LEU A 126 -8.79 -0.44 18.61
N TYR A 127 -9.27 -0.45 19.86
CA TYR A 127 -8.72 -1.32 20.90
C TYR A 127 -8.76 -2.80 20.46
N TRP A 128 -9.92 -3.27 20.00
CA TRP A 128 -10.04 -4.66 19.55
C TRP A 128 -9.21 -4.95 18.32
N ALA A 129 -9.10 -4.01 17.37
CA ALA A 129 -8.23 -4.16 16.21
C ALA A 129 -6.76 -4.37 16.62
N ILE A 130 -6.25 -3.56 17.57
CA ILE A 130 -4.87 -3.69 18.08
C ILE A 130 -4.70 -5.03 18.80
N MET A 131 -5.62 -5.37 19.72
CA MET A 131 -5.50 -6.57 20.55
C MET A 131 -5.65 -7.88 19.76
N LYS A 132 -6.49 -7.89 18.71
CA LYS A 132 -6.74 -9.07 17.87
C LYS A 132 -5.76 -9.24 16.72
N SER A 133 -4.97 -8.22 16.40
CA SER A 133 -3.98 -8.30 15.33
C SER A 133 -2.90 -9.34 15.63
N GLU A 134 -2.44 -10.07 14.63
CA GLU A 134 -1.35 -11.04 14.79
C GLU A 134 -0.02 -10.37 15.09
N ASN A 135 0.81 -11.01 15.91
CA ASN A 135 2.17 -10.56 16.21
C ASN A 135 3.03 -10.49 14.94
N GLY A 136 3.97 -9.53 14.90
CA GLY A 136 4.83 -9.26 13.75
C GLY A 136 4.10 -8.64 12.55
N LYS A 137 2.85 -8.17 12.74
CA LYS A 137 2.08 -7.43 11.74
C LYS A 137 2.04 -5.94 12.09
N ALA A 138 1.56 -5.17 11.11
CA ALA A 138 1.27 -3.74 11.21
C ALA A 138 2.47 -2.90 11.65
N PRO A 139 3.57 -2.84 10.87
CA PRO A 139 4.43 -1.68 10.96
C PRO A 139 3.57 -0.49 10.53
N GLY A 140 3.24 0.39 11.48
CA GLY A 140 2.82 1.73 11.13
C GLY A 140 3.92 2.43 10.32
N PRO A 141 3.73 3.69 9.93
CA PRO A 141 4.85 4.47 9.37
C PRO A 141 6.04 4.56 10.32
N ASP A 142 5.88 4.26 11.61
CA ASP A 142 6.97 4.18 12.59
C ASP A 142 7.76 2.85 12.56
N GLY A 143 7.32 1.87 11.77
CA GLY A 143 7.95 0.55 11.70
C GLY A 143 7.77 -0.31 12.95
N LEU A 144 6.98 0.14 13.94
CA LEU A 144 6.81 -0.60 15.20
C LEU A 144 5.90 -1.81 14.99
N PRO A 145 6.28 -3.00 15.49
CA PRO A 145 5.43 -4.17 15.42
C PRO A 145 4.22 -3.99 16.34
N ILE A 146 3.08 -4.59 16.00
CA ILE A 146 1.82 -4.39 16.73
C ILE A 146 1.91 -4.69 18.24
N GLU A 147 2.84 -5.55 18.64
CA GLU A 147 3.18 -5.89 20.02
C GLU A 147 3.50 -4.67 20.88
N TYR A 148 4.12 -3.64 20.29
CA TYR A 148 4.43 -2.41 20.99
C TYR A 148 3.15 -1.74 21.53
N TYR A 149 2.10 -1.68 20.70
CA TYR A 149 0.83 -1.05 21.05
C TYR A 149 -0.07 -1.93 21.95
N LYS A 150 0.20 -3.25 22.03
CA LYS A 150 -0.49 -4.15 22.96
C LYS A 150 -0.01 -3.97 24.40
N LEU A 151 1.25 -3.60 24.59
CA LEU A 151 1.88 -3.47 25.92
C LEU A 151 1.52 -2.17 26.62
N ALA A 152 1.17 -1.13 25.85
CA ALA A 152 0.72 0.16 26.36
C ALA A 152 -0.43 0.68 25.48
N PRO A 153 -1.68 0.23 25.71
CA PRO A 153 -2.82 0.83 25.05
C PRO A 153 -2.94 2.28 25.53
N SER A 154 -2.61 3.22 24.65
CA SER A 154 -2.78 4.67 24.84
C SER A 154 -4.25 5.07 24.82
#